data_AF-A0A2S2NBW0-F1
#
_entry.id   AF-A0A2S2NBW0-F1
#
_cell.length_a   1.000
_cell.length_b   1.000
_cell.length_c   1.000
_cell.angle_alpha   90.00
_cell.angle_beta   90.00
_cell.angle_gamma   90.00
#
_symmetry.space_group_name_H-M   'P 1'
#
loop_
_entity.id
_entity.type
_entity.pdbx_description
1 polymer ?
#
loop_
_entity_poly.entity_id
_entity_poly.type
_entity_poly.pdbx_seq_one_letter_code
_entity_poly.pdbx_strand_id
1 'polypeptide(L)'
;VKRNGGIVDLEICYDEFLLKTIYVKFEIDGVSLKNFDNVIIPPLVTQNINLYPENIACFYSKNHQAALFKYIYNSEDVITDSSFLTEGHLASHSDFTEDYKQLGTFFYANITPQWKSINQHAWALIESAIRSYAIDTGEILEAYAGTHGQALTDSGQPLFLMDDGRMPVAAWLWKAVVHRSTGAGIAFVCRNDPSRRTVAAIPPCGGADVYADGHWNASTVAGMSFRCTLQQLAEAIPEAALAIDGVDADVGLLKRPSPTPPPKSSESVTMADDDDDDDDGEDEEEDDDDDGEDEDEDDDGEDEDEDDEEAEKDG
;
A
#
# COMPACT_ATOMS: atom_id res chain seq x y z
N VAL A 1 -14.98 7.53 19.07
CA VAL A 1 -13.68 6.84 18.97
C VAL A 1 -13.70 5.62 19.89
N LYS A 2 -13.93 4.42 19.33
CA LYS A 2 -13.69 3.17 20.08
C LYS A 2 -12.18 2.89 20.01
N ARG A 3 -11.51 2.80 21.16
CA ARG A 3 -10.11 2.36 21.23
C ARG A 3 -10.10 0.84 21.24
N ASN A 4 -9.52 0.22 20.22
CA ASN A 4 -9.30 -1.23 20.23
C ASN A 4 -8.20 -1.55 21.25
N GLY A 5 -8.59 -1.90 22.46
CA GLY A 5 -7.68 -2.50 23.43
C GLY A 5 -7.37 -3.93 23.03
N GLY A 6 -6.23 -4.18 22.37
CA GLY A 6 -5.41 -5.34 22.69
C GLY A 6 -5.27 -6.50 21.69
N ILE A 7 -5.41 -6.31 20.37
CA ILE A 7 -5.03 -7.38 19.40
C ILE A 7 -4.00 -6.90 18.36
N VAL A 8 -3.90 -5.60 18.10
CA VAL A 8 -3.00 -5.00 17.11
C VAL A 8 -2.58 -3.61 17.62
N ASP A 9 -1.31 -3.21 17.46
CA ASP A 9 -0.83 -1.85 17.77
C ASP A 9 -1.29 -0.82 16.70
N LEU A 10 -2.58 -0.87 16.35
CA LEU A 10 -3.25 0.10 15.49
C LEU A 10 -4.27 0.87 16.34
N GLU A 11 -4.06 2.17 16.51
CA GLU A 11 -5.09 3.08 16.99
C GLU A 11 -5.86 3.64 15.79
N ILE A 12 -7.13 3.25 15.65
CA ILE A 12 -7.95 3.59 14.50
C ILE A 12 -9.06 4.56 14.91
N CYS A 13 -9.13 5.70 14.21
CA CYS A 13 -10.28 6.59 14.25
C CYS A 13 -11.20 6.27 13.07
N TYR A 14 -12.41 5.84 13.38
CA TYR A 14 -13.35 5.26 12.42
C TYR A 14 -14.73 5.91 12.53
N ASP A 15 -15.30 6.21 11.37
CA ASP A 15 -16.69 6.67 11.22
C ASP A 15 -17.59 5.45 10.94
N GLU A 16 -18.34 5.03 11.96
CA GLU A 16 -19.27 3.90 11.87
C GLU A 16 -20.50 4.19 10.99
N PHE A 17 -20.83 5.45 10.74
CA PHE A 17 -21.98 5.81 9.89
C PHE A 17 -21.61 5.78 8.42
N LEU A 18 -20.47 6.37 8.06
CA LEU A 18 -19.98 6.40 6.69
C LEU A 18 -19.20 5.13 6.29
N LEU A 19 -18.91 4.27 7.25
CA LEU A 19 -18.00 3.14 7.09
C LEU A 19 -16.64 3.56 6.53
N LYS A 20 -16.02 4.56 7.16
CA LYS A 20 -14.81 5.23 6.68
C LYS A 20 -13.77 5.32 7.78
N THR A 21 -12.54 4.95 7.46
CA THR A 21 -11.38 5.23 8.32
C THR A 21 -10.93 6.67 8.14
N ILE A 22 -10.94 7.41 9.24
CA ILE A 22 -10.48 8.81 9.29
C ILE A 22 -8.95 8.83 9.35
N TYR A 23 -8.39 8.12 10.33
CA TYR A 23 -6.95 7.90 10.42
C TYR A 23 -6.63 6.60 11.17
N VAL A 24 -5.42 6.12 10.96
CA VAL A 24 -4.77 5.02 11.70
C VAL A 24 -3.43 5.53 12.21
N LYS A 25 -3.12 5.21 13.46
CA LYS A 25 -1.85 5.46 14.12
C LYS A 25 -1.19 4.13 14.48
N PHE A 26 0.10 4.00 14.20
CA PHE A 26 0.87 2.77 14.38
C PHE A 26 2.38 3.07 14.51
N GLU A 27 3.18 2.03 14.70
CA GLU A 27 4.64 2.13 14.81
C GLU A 27 5.31 1.30 13.71
N ILE A 28 6.35 1.86 13.10
CA ILE A 28 7.23 1.17 12.14
C ILE A 28 8.57 0.96 12.84
N ASP A 29 8.89 -0.28 13.18
CA ASP A 29 10.15 -0.65 13.81
C ASP A 29 11.18 -1.06 12.75
N GLY A 30 12.01 -0.10 12.35
CA GLY A 30 13.08 -0.33 11.39
C GLY A 30 14.15 -1.31 11.86
N VAL A 31 14.34 -1.46 13.18
CA VAL A 31 15.31 -2.40 13.76
C VAL A 31 14.81 -3.83 13.60
N SER A 32 13.53 -4.07 13.92
CA SER A 32 12.92 -5.39 13.73
C SER A 32 12.82 -5.75 12.25
N LEU A 33 12.38 -4.81 11.40
CA LEU A 33 12.26 -5.02 9.95
C LEU A 33 13.60 -5.37 9.28
N LYS A 34 14.72 -4.81 9.76
CA LYS A 34 16.05 -5.11 9.23
C LYS A 34 16.47 -6.57 9.40
N ASN A 35 15.99 -7.23 10.45
CA ASN A 35 16.34 -8.61 10.80
C ASN A 35 15.21 -9.59 10.47
N PHE A 36 14.15 -9.12 9.81
CA PHE A 36 12.99 -9.93 9.48
C PHE A 36 13.17 -10.59 8.12
N ASP A 37 13.24 -11.92 8.12
CA ASP A 37 13.08 -12.72 6.91
C ASP A 37 11.59 -12.79 6.57
N ASN A 38 11.24 -12.38 5.34
CA ASN A 38 9.85 -12.29 4.91
C ASN A 38 9.12 -13.63 5.08
N VAL A 39 8.22 -13.70 6.05
CA VAL A 39 7.19 -14.72 6.07
C VAL A 39 6.09 -14.26 5.12
N ILE A 40 5.87 -15.01 4.04
CA ILE A 40 4.67 -14.83 3.21
C ILE A 40 3.49 -15.29 4.05
N ILE A 41 2.82 -14.37 4.75
CA ILE A 41 1.49 -14.65 5.27
C ILE A 41 0.55 -14.61 4.07
N PRO A 42 -0.10 -15.74 3.69
CA PRO A 42 -1.09 -15.73 2.63
C PRO A 42 -2.13 -14.66 2.96
N PRO A 43 -2.62 -13.88 1.98
CA PRO A 43 -3.62 -12.86 2.23
C PRO A 43 -4.77 -13.49 2.98
N LEU A 44 -4.90 -13.15 4.27
CA LEU A 44 -6.04 -13.60 5.04
C LEU A 44 -7.25 -12.90 4.46
N VAL A 45 -8.35 -13.62 4.24
CA VAL A 45 -9.62 -13.02 3.84
C VAL A 45 -9.86 -11.81 4.76
N THR A 46 -10.00 -10.63 4.16
CA THR A 46 -10.20 -9.37 4.87
C THR A 46 -11.32 -9.53 5.88
N GLN A 47 -11.00 -9.25 7.14
CA GLN A 47 -11.88 -9.62 8.25
C GLN A 47 -12.84 -8.47 8.58
N ASN A 48 -14.12 -8.82 8.70
CA ASN A 48 -15.11 -7.96 9.31
C ASN A 48 -15.00 -8.06 10.84
N ILE A 49 -14.67 -6.96 11.50
CA ILE A 49 -15.10 -6.79 12.89
C ILE A 49 -16.63 -6.57 12.89
N ASN A 50 -17.32 -6.84 14.00
CA ASN A 50 -18.77 -6.65 14.19
C ASN A 50 -19.27 -5.18 14.01
N LEU A 51 -18.53 -4.34 13.28
CA LEU A 51 -18.86 -2.98 12.88
C LEU A 51 -19.46 -2.89 11.47
N TYR A 52 -19.51 -3.98 10.69
CA TYR A 52 -19.85 -3.93 9.26
C TYR A 52 -21.12 -4.71 8.90
N PRO A 53 -21.84 -4.31 7.82
CA PRO A 53 -22.83 -5.17 7.17
C PRO A 53 -22.20 -6.48 6.70
N GLU A 54 -23.04 -7.51 6.53
CA GLU A 54 -22.61 -8.78 5.94
C GLU A 54 -22.04 -8.51 4.53
N ASN A 55 -20.80 -8.97 4.28
CA ASN A 55 -20.13 -9.01 2.97
C ASN A 55 -19.53 -7.69 2.40
N ILE A 56 -18.74 -6.95 3.20
CA ILE A 56 -17.96 -5.79 2.70
C ILE A 56 -17.06 -6.12 1.51
N ALA A 57 -16.47 -7.32 1.47
CA ALA A 57 -15.58 -7.78 0.40
C ALA A 57 -16.21 -7.67 -1.00
N CYS A 58 -17.52 -7.91 -1.10
CA CYS A 58 -18.24 -7.83 -2.36
C CYS A 58 -18.13 -6.45 -3.03
N PHE A 59 -18.15 -5.36 -2.24
CA PHE A 59 -18.06 -3.99 -2.76
C PHE A 59 -16.70 -3.66 -3.40
N TYR A 60 -15.67 -4.45 -3.08
CA TYR A 60 -14.33 -4.33 -3.68
C TYR A 60 -14.15 -5.19 -4.93
N SER A 61 -15.13 -6.01 -5.30
CA SER A 61 -15.08 -6.78 -6.53
C SER A 61 -15.40 -5.92 -7.76
N LYS A 62 -14.66 -6.14 -8.85
CA LYS A 62 -14.84 -5.45 -10.13
C LYS A 62 -16.28 -5.57 -10.65
N ASN A 63 -16.85 -6.78 -10.61
CA ASN A 63 -18.19 -7.04 -11.15
C ASN A 63 -19.27 -6.29 -10.35
N HIS A 64 -19.15 -6.25 -9.02
CA HIS A 64 -20.06 -5.47 -8.20
C HIS A 64 -19.94 -3.97 -8.49
N GLN A 65 -18.70 -3.45 -8.58
CA GLN A 65 -18.47 -2.04 -8.89
C GLN A 65 -19.01 -1.64 -10.26
N ALA A 66 -18.85 -2.48 -11.29
CA ALA A 66 -19.43 -2.22 -12.61
C ALA A 66 -20.96 -2.05 -12.52
N ALA A 67 -21.65 -3.03 -11.89
CA ALA A 67 -23.09 -2.97 -11.69
C ALA A 67 -23.53 -1.75 -10.85
N LEU A 68 -22.82 -1.47 -9.76
CA LEU A 68 -23.08 -0.34 -8.87
C LEU A 68 -22.89 1.00 -9.59
N PHE A 69 -21.79 1.18 -10.32
CA PHE A 69 -21.48 2.43 -11.01
C PHE A 69 -22.46 2.69 -12.15
N LYS A 70 -22.84 1.64 -12.88
CA LYS A 70 -23.92 1.70 -13.86
C LYS A 70 -25.23 2.17 -13.22
N TYR A 71 -25.55 1.68 -12.02
CA TYR A 71 -26.77 2.05 -11.30
C TYR A 71 -26.74 3.49 -10.77
N ILE A 72 -25.69 3.89 -10.05
CA ILE A 72 -25.61 5.19 -9.37
C ILE A 72 -25.22 6.32 -10.33
N TYR A 73 -24.28 6.06 -11.25
CA TYR A 73 -23.66 7.09 -12.10
C TYR A 73 -24.06 7.01 -13.56
N ASN A 74 -24.85 5.99 -13.95
CA ASN A 74 -25.23 5.74 -15.34
C ASN A 74 -24.00 5.60 -16.28
N SER A 75 -22.89 5.08 -15.75
CA SER A 75 -21.66 4.76 -16.48
C SER A 75 -20.84 3.75 -15.69
N GLU A 76 -20.20 2.80 -16.38
CA GLU A 76 -19.25 1.83 -15.81
C GLU A 76 -17.88 1.90 -16.51
N ASP A 77 -17.67 2.87 -17.41
CA ASP A 77 -16.51 2.91 -18.32
C ASP A 77 -15.16 3.07 -17.60
N VAL A 78 -15.20 3.59 -16.37
CA VAL A 78 -14.03 3.73 -15.49
C VAL A 78 -13.64 2.41 -14.82
N ILE A 79 -14.51 1.41 -14.87
CA ILE A 79 -14.30 0.08 -14.27
C ILE A 79 -13.76 -0.88 -15.33
N THR A 80 -12.50 -1.28 -15.17
CA THR A 80 -11.78 -2.22 -16.05
C THR A 80 -10.88 -3.14 -15.23
N ASP A 81 -10.19 -4.10 -15.85
CA ASP A 81 -9.24 -4.99 -15.17
C ASP A 81 -8.04 -4.25 -14.54
N SER A 82 -7.72 -3.08 -15.09
CA SER A 82 -6.65 -2.19 -14.62
C SER A 82 -7.15 -1.02 -13.78
N SER A 83 -8.47 -0.78 -13.73
CA SER A 83 -9.07 0.37 -13.08
C SER A 83 -10.33 -0.04 -12.31
N PHE A 84 -10.17 -0.33 -11.03
CA PHE A 84 -11.28 -0.51 -10.09
C PHE A 84 -10.76 -0.22 -8.68
N LEU A 85 -11.67 -0.04 -7.72
CA LEU A 85 -11.31 0.22 -6.33
C LEU A 85 -10.99 -1.09 -5.62
N THR A 86 -9.87 -1.12 -4.92
CA THR A 86 -9.34 -2.28 -4.18
C THR A 86 -9.29 -1.98 -2.69
N GLU A 87 -9.12 -3.03 -1.90
CA GLU A 87 -8.88 -2.95 -0.46
C GLU A 87 -7.49 -2.33 -0.22
N GLY A 88 -7.45 -1.01 -0.03
CA GLY A 88 -6.21 -0.30 0.21
C GLY A 88 -5.91 -0.15 1.69
N HIS A 89 -4.83 -0.76 2.16
CA HIS A 89 -4.42 -0.70 3.55
C HIS A 89 -3.84 0.68 3.88
N LEU A 90 -4.22 1.26 5.04
CA LEU A 90 -3.59 2.49 5.56
C LEU A 90 -2.31 2.17 6.34
N ALA A 91 -2.35 1.19 7.23
CA ALA A 91 -1.17 0.53 7.80
C ALA A 91 -0.88 -0.74 6.99
N SER A 92 0.29 -0.83 6.36
CA SER A 92 0.65 -1.95 5.48
C SER A 92 0.99 -3.18 6.32
N HIS A 93 0.66 -4.38 5.86
CA HIS A 93 1.12 -5.59 6.55
C HIS A 93 2.65 -5.66 6.58
N SER A 94 3.32 -5.14 5.53
CA SER A 94 4.77 -5.09 5.42
C SER A 94 5.43 -4.10 6.39
N ASP A 95 4.65 -3.27 7.10
CA ASP A 95 5.17 -2.36 8.13
C ASP A 95 5.46 -3.08 9.47
N PHE A 96 5.12 -4.37 9.57
CA PHE A 96 5.21 -5.17 10.80
C PHE A 96 5.96 -6.49 10.58
N THR A 97 6.57 -7.01 11.65
CA THR A 97 7.29 -8.29 11.64
C THR A 97 6.52 -9.43 12.29
N GLU A 98 5.62 -9.10 13.22
CA GLU A 98 4.89 -10.09 13.99
C GLU A 98 3.58 -10.48 13.29
N ASP A 99 3.34 -11.78 13.11
CA ASP A 99 2.19 -12.30 12.37
C ASP A 99 0.86 -11.70 12.83
N TYR A 100 0.63 -11.60 14.14
CA TYR A 100 -0.61 -11.04 14.66
C TYR A 100 -0.79 -9.56 14.30
N LYS A 101 0.30 -8.79 14.19
CA LYS A 101 0.25 -7.40 13.73
C LYS A 101 -0.05 -7.32 12.24
N GLN A 102 0.61 -8.16 11.45
CA GLN A 102 0.36 -8.26 10.00
C GLN A 102 -1.10 -8.63 9.72
N LEU A 103 -1.63 -9.68 10.37
CA LEU A 103 -3.03 -10.10 10.27
C LEU A 103 -4.00 -8.99 10.71
N GLY A 104 -3.62 -8.21 11.72
CA GLY A 104 -4.37 -7.05 12.17
C GLY A 104 -4.58 -5.97 11.12
N THR A 105 -3.74 -5.90 10.09
CA THR A 105 -3.91 -4.91 9.01
C THR A 105 -5.03 -5.24 8.03
N PHE A 106 -5.52 -6.49 8.01
CA PHE A 106 -6.59 -6.96 7.10
C PHE A 106 -8.00 -6.70 7.64
N PHE A 107 -8.15 -6.07 8.81
CA PHE A 107 -9.45 -5.62 9.27
C PHE A 107 -9.92 -4.43 8.44
N TYR A 108 -11.19 -4.41 8.00
CA TYR A 108 -11.75 -3.31 7.20
C TYR A 108 -11.64 -1.93 7.86
N ALA A 109 -11.45 -1.85 9.17
CA ALA A 109 -11.20 -0.59 9.86
C ALA A 109 -9.85 0.05 9.49
N ASN A 110 -8.93 -0.71 8.88
CA ASN A 110 -7.67 -0.23 8.31
C ASN A 110 -7.74 -0.08 6.78
N ILE A 111 -8.87 -0.44 6.15
CA ILE A 111 -9.03 -0.47 4.70
C ILE A 111 -9.78 0.78 4.24
N THR A 112 -9.28 1.38 3.16
CA THR A 112 -9.97 2.45 2.44
C THR A 112 -10.08 2.10 0.95
N PRO A 113 -11.13 2.53 0.24
CA PRO A 113 -11.19 2.41 -1.22
C PRO A 113 -10.04 3.12 -1.90
N GLN A 114 -9.18 2.37 -2.58
CA GLN A 114 -8.08 2.90 -3.37
C GLN A 114 -8.14 2.36 -4.80
N TRP A 115 -7.96 3.24 -5.79
CA TRP A 115 -7.87 2.78 -7.17
C TRP A 115 -6.68 1.82 -7.30
N LYS A 116 -6.88 0.67 -7.95
CA LYS A 116 -5.89 -0.42 -8.07
C LYS A 116 -4.50 0.08 -8.46
N SER A 117 -4.43 0.94 -9.47
CA SER A 117 -3.16 1.51 -9.94
C SER A 117 -2.49 2.44 -8.92
N ILE A 118 -3.25 3.15 -8.10
CA ILE A 118 -2.73 3.99 -7.01
C ILE A 118 -2.21 3.12 -5.87
N ASN A 119 -3.00 2.14 -5.43
CA ASN A 119 -2.66 1.20 -4.36
C ASN A 119 -1.36 0.44 -4.68
N GLN A 120 -1.29 -0.15 -5.87
CA GLN A 120 -0.16 -1.00 -6.29
C GLN A 120 1.10 -0.24 -6.69
N HIS A 121 1.02 1.09 -6.90
CA HIS A 121 2.18 1.88 -7.34
C HIS A 121 2.44 3.06 -6.42
N ALA A 122 1.74 4.18 -6.59
CA ALA A 122 2.08 5.43 -5.91
C ALA A 122 2.01 5.31 -4.38
N TRP A 123 1.00 4.61 -3.86
CA TRP A 123 0.88 4.34 -2.43
C TRP A 123 1.95 3.36 -1.96
N ALA A 124 2.08 2.19 -2.60
CA ALA A 124 3.10 1.20 -2.26
C ALA A 124 4.54 1.77 -2.24
N LEU A 125 4.86 2.72 -3.13
CA LEU A 125 6.16 3.39 -3.16
C LEU A 125 6.37 4.34 -1.98
N ILE A 126 5.33 5.05 -1.52
CA ILE A 126 5.38 5.83 -0.27
C ILE A 126 5.71 4.90 0.90
N GLU A 127 4.96 3.80 1.03
CA GLU A 127 5.14 2.85 2.13
C GLU A 127 6.54 2.23 2.12
N SER A 128 6.99 1.78 0.94
CA SER A 128 8.33 1.23 0.76
C SER A 128 9.42 2.23 1.12
N ALA A 129 9.31 3.48 0.67
CA ALA A 129 10.30 4.52 0.98
C ALA A 129 10.41 4.82 2.48
N ILE A 130 9.28 4.86 3.18
CA ILE A 130 9.23 5.04 4.64
C ILE A 130 9.89 3.86 5.35
N ARG A 131 9.56 2.62 4.96
CA ARG A 131 10.17 1.42 5.53
C ARG A 131 11.67 1.36 5.29
N SER A 132 12.12 1.63 4.06
CA SER A 132 13.55 1.67 3.75
C SER A 132 14.27 2.71 4.58
N TYR A 133 13.68 3.90 4.79
CA TYR A 133 14.27 4.90 5.69
C TYR A 133 14.41 4.33 7.11
N ALA A 134 13.35 3.76 7.69
CA ALA A 134 13.39 3.20 9.04
C ALA A 134 14.46 2.10 9.17
N ILE A 135 14.57 1.19 8.19
CA ILE A 135 15.56 0.11 8.13
C ILE A 135 16.98 0.65 8.00
N ASP A 136 17.20 1.59 7.06
CA ASP A 136 18.51 2.17 6.77
C ASP A 136 19.07 2.92 7.99
N THR A 137 18.20 3.64 8.72
CA THR A 137 18.59 4.41 9.90
C THR A 137 18.53 3.61 11.20
N GLY A 138 17.88 2.44 11.20
CA GLY A 138 17.63 1.66 12.40
C GLY A 138 16.75 2.39 13.41
N GLU A 139 15.78 3.18 12.91
CA GLU A 139 14.92 4.01 13.75
C GLU A 139 13.52 3.41 13.91
N ILE A 140 12.90 3.71 15.04
CA ILE A 140 11.50 3.42 15.31
C ILE A 140 10.69 4.68 15.03
N LEU A 141 9.74 4.59 14.10
CA LEU A 141 8.93 5.72 13.66
C LEU A 141 7.50 5.59 14.16
N GLU A 142 6.98 6.68 14.72
CA GLU A 142 5.55 6.84 14.94
C GLU A 142 4.91 7.24 13.61
N ALA A 143 3.97 6.43 13.13
CA ALA A 143 3.36 6.57 11.82
C ALA A 143 1.86 6.84 11.92
N TYR A 144 1.38 7.65 10.98
CA TYR A 144 -0.01 8.03 10.85
C TYR A 144 -0.39 7.93 9.39
N ALA A 145 -1.58 7.39 9.10
CA ALA A 145 -2.11 7.37 7.76
C ALA A 145 -3.61 7.63 7.77
N GLY A 146 -4.13 8.22 6.72
CA GLY A 146 -5.55 8.51 6.66
C GLY A 146 -6.00 8.96 5.28
N THR A 147 -7.23 9.44 5.26
CA THR A 147 -7.91 9.88 4.05
C THR A 147 -8.31 11.34 4.15
N HIS A 148 -8.41 12.02 3.02
CA HIS A 148 -8.87 13.41 2.97
C HIS A 148 -9.69 13.72 1.72
N GLY A 149 -10.73 14.53 1.90
CA GLY A 149 -11.65 14.90 0.84
C GLY A 149 -12.45 13.72 0.29
N GLN A 150 -13.18 13.98 -0.79
CA GLN A 150 -14.09 13.05 -1.44
C GLN A 150 -13.78 13.03 -2.94
N ALA A 151 -13.50 11.84 -3.48
CA ALA A 151 -13.31 11.65 -4.91
C ALA A 151 -14.63 11.88 -5.64
N LEU A 152 -14.54 12.42 -6.85
CA LEU A 152 -15.66 12.73 -7.72
C LEU A 152 -15.55 11.97 -9.03
N THR A 153 -16.68 11.64 -9.64
CA THR A 153 -16.74 11.20 -11.03
C THR A 153 -16.37 12.35 -11.98
N ASP A 154 -16.17 12.03 -13.26
CA ASP A 154 -15.98 13.04 -14.32
C ASP A 154 -17.20 13.99 -14.45
N SER A 155 -18.40 13.55 -14.03
CA SER A 155 -19.62 14.36 -13.95
C SER A 155 -19.73 15.19 -12.66
N GLY A 156 -18.74 15.12 -11.77
CA GLY A 156 -18.70 15.85 -10.50
C GLY A 156 -19.54 15.24 -9.38
N GLN A 157 -20.02 14.00 -9.53
CA GLN A 157 -20.77 13.31 -8.49
C GLN A 157 -19.83 12.67 -7.46
N PRO A 158 -20.14 12.72 -6.15
CA PRO A 158 -19.35 12.02 -5.13
C PRO A 158 -19.31 10.51 -5.34
N LEU A 159 -18.12 9.93 -5.17
CA LEU A 159 -17.86 8.51 -5.40
C LEU A 159 -18.08 7.66 -4.13
N PHE A 160 -18.93 6.64 -4.22
CA PHE A 160 -19.25 5.72 -3.13
C PHE A 160 -19.14 4.27 -3.60
N LEU A 161 -18.83 3.37 -2.66
CA LEU A 161 -18.93 1.92 -2.88
C LEU A 161 -20.26 1.33 -2.39
N MET A 162 -21.20 2.15 -1.94
CA MET A 162 -22.57 1.75 -1.61
C MET A 162 -23.57 2.78 -2.15
N ASP A 163 -24.75 2.32 -2.56
CA ASP A 163 -25.81 3.15 -3.14
C ASP A 163 -26.54 4.05 -2.13
N ASP A 164 -26.46 3.69 -0.85
CA ASP A 164 -26.96 4.48 0.28
C ASP A 164 -25.99 5.59 0.76
N GLY A 165 -24.88 5.80 0.04
CA GLY A 165 -23.90 6.85 0.33
C GLY A 165 -22.87 6.49 1.39
N ARG A 166 -22.78 5.22 1.79
CA ARG A 166 -21.69 4.71 2.64
C ARG A 166 -20.47 4.30 1.81
N MET A 167 -19.35 4.07 2.50
CA MET A 167 -18.04 3.78 1.91
C MET A 167 -17.61 4.84 0.88
N PRO A 168 -17.48 6.11 1.31
CA PRO A 168 -16.97 7.18 0.45
C PRO A 168 -15.54 6.88 -0.01
N VAL A 169 -15.26 7.14 -1.28
CA VAL A 169 -13.90 7.08 -1.82
C VAL A 169 -13.20 8.42 -1.57
N ALA A 170 -12.10 8.40 -0.85
CA ALA A 170 -11.34 9.63 -0.58
C ALA A 170 -10.66 10.18 -1.83
N ALA A 171 -10.53 11.50 -1.95
CA ALA A 171 -9.79 12.13 -3.04
C ALA A 171 -8.26 12.01 -2.84
N TRP A 172 -7.84 12.05 -1.58
CA TRP A 172 -6.44 12.00 -1.17
C TRP A 172 -6.22 10.97 -0.08
N LEU A 173 -5.11 10.26 -0.19
CA LEU A 173 -4.52 9.48 0.89
C LEU A 173 -3.36 10.29 1.48
N TRP A 174 -3.08 10.13 2.76
CA TRP A 174 -1.91 10.75 3.37
C TRP A 174 -1.23 9.80 4.34
N LYS A 175 0.09 9.91 4.43
CA LYS A 175 0.91 9.17 5.40
C LYS A 175 1.98 10.10 5.97
N ALA A 176 2.12 10.14 7.29
CA ALA A 176 3.10 10.91 8.00
C ALA A 176 3.90 10.01 8.93
N VAL A 177 5.19 10.32 9.10
CA VAL A 177 6.04 9.65 10.07
C VAL A 177 6.81 10.66 10.89
N VAL A 178 6.97 10.32 12.16
CA VAL A 178 7.57 11.16 13.19
C VAL A 178 8.60 10.32 13.93
N HIS A 179 9.77 10.89 14.12
CA HIS A 179 10.80 10.30 14.94
C HIS A 179 10.57 10.65 16.41
N ARG A 180 10.18 9.67 17.22
CA ARG A 180 9.66 9.89 18.59
C ARG A 180 10.61 10.69 19.48
N SER A 181 11.92 10.47 19.37
CA SER A 181 12.90 11.11 20.27
C SER A 181 13.23 12.55 19.89
N THR A 182 13.10 12.91 18.61
CA THR A 182 13.47 14.25 18.12
C THR A 182 12.26 15.09 17.76
N GLY A 183 11.07 14.50 17.57
CA GLY A 183 9.89 15.19 17.03
C GLY A 183 9.96 15.48 15.53
N ALA A 184 11.11 15.23 14.88
CA ALA A 184 11.28 15.47 13.46
C ALA A 184 10.35 14.59 12.65
N GLY A 185 9.70 15.13 11.63
CA GLY A 185 8.76 14.37 10.81
C GLY A 185 8.70 14.77 9.36
N ILE A 186 7.98 13.97 8.59
CA ILE A 186 7.71 14.18 7.17
C ILE A 186 6.33 13.62 6.84
N ALA A 187 5.65 14.27 5.91
CA ALA A 187 4.35 13.84 5.43
C ALA A 187 4.36 13.69 3.90
N PHE A 188 3.50 12.78 3.44
CA PHE A 188 3.22 12.52 2.04
C PHE A 188 1.72 12.56 1.81
N VAL A 189 1.30 13.19 0.71
CA VAL A 189 -0.08 13.12 0.21
C VAL A 189 -0.07 12.47 -1.16
N CYS A 190 -1.00 11.56 -1.39
CA CYS A 190 -1.12 10.76 -2.60
C CYS A 190 -2.52 10.92 -3.18
N ARG A 191 -2.61 11.23 -4.46
CA ARG A 191 -3.89 11.36 -5.16
C ARG A 191 -4.51 9.98 -5.36
N ASN A 192 -5.76 9.84 -4.95
CA ASN A 192 -6.56 8.64 -5.18
C ASN A 192 -7.45 8.80 -6.43
N ASP A 193 -6.81 9.09 -7.57
CA ASP A 193 -7.49 9.26 -8.87
C ASP A 193 -6.47 8.97 -10.00
N PRO A 194 -6.64 7.88 -10.77
CA PRO A 194 -5.72 7.51 -11.83
C PRO A 194 -5.76 8.48 -13.02
N SER A 195 -6.87 9.19 -13.24
CA SER A 195 -7.06 10.07 -14.40
C SER A 195 -6.35 11.40 -14.25
N ARG A 196 -6.18 11.88 -13.01
CA ARG A 196 -5.67 13.22 -12.65
C ARG A 196 -6.53 14.38 -13.18
N ARG A 197 -7.76 14.13 -13.63
CA ARG A 197 -8.60 15.11 -14.35
C ARG A 197 -9.53 15.93 -13.45
N THR A 198 -9.73 15.53 -12.19
CA THR A 198 -10.68 16.16 -11.28
C THR A 198 -10.17 17.45 -10.62
N VAL A 199 -11.08 18.33 -10.17
CA VAL A 199 -10.80 19.65 -9.50
C VAL A 199 -9.96 19.51 -8.23
N ALA A 200 -9.87 18.30 -7.66
CA ALA A 200 -8.82 17.91 -6.71
C ALA A 200 -7.42 17.84 -7.37
N ALA A 201 -7.14 18.71 -8.35
CA ALA A 201 -5.90 18.73 -9.11
C ALA A 201 -4.72 19.29 -8.31
N ILE A 202 -5.01 20.09 -7.28
CA ILE A 202 -4.00 20.72 -6.44
C ILE A 202 -3.85 19.88 -5.18
N PRO A 203 -2.63 19.40 -4.86
CA PRO A 203 -2.39 18.68 -3.62
C PRO A 203 -2.70 19.57 -2.40
N PRO A 204 -3.31 19.01 -1.34
CA PRO A 204 -3.68 19.77 -0.15
C PRO A 204 -2.45 20.38 0.55
N CYS A 205 -1.32 19.69 0.51
CA CYS A 205 -0.02 20.18 0.93
C CYS A 205 1.07 19.68 -0.02
N GLY A 206 2.23 20.35 -0.02
CA GLY A 206 3.37 19.96 -0.85
C GLY A 206 3.30 20.56 -2.25
N GLY A 207 4.21 21.49 -2.54
CA GLY A 207 4.24 22.20 -3.82
C GLY A 207 4.98 21.48 -4.94
N ALA A 208 5.71 20.42 -4.61
CA ALA A 208 6.52 19.66 -5.55
C ALA A 208 6.24 18.17 -5.47
N ASP A 209 6.15 17.56 -6.64
CA ASP A 209 5.96 16.13 -6.79
C ASP A 209 7.23 15.38 -6.37
N VAL A 210 7.08 14.28 -5.64
CA VAL A 210 8.22 13.51 -5.09
C VAL A 210 9.11 12.94 -6.21
N TYR A 211 8.55 12.67 -7.39
CA TYR A 211 9.32 12.31 -8.58
C TYR A 211 10.17 13.48 -9.09
N ALA A 212 9.57 14.67 -9.21
CA ALA A 212 10.25 15.86 -9.71
C ALA A 212 11.35 16.36 -8.76
N ASP A 213 11.17 16.17 -7.46
CA ASP A 213 12.17 16.47 -6.43
C ASP A 213 13.34 15.46 -6.38
N GLY A 214 13.34 14.43 -7.24
CA GLY A 214 14.40 13.43 -7.34
C GLY A 214 14.43 12.44 -6.16
N HIS A 215 13.35 12.36 -5.38
CA HIS A 215 13.26 11.40 -4.29
C HIS A 215 12.96 9.98 -4.79
N TRP A 216 12.18 9.86 -5.88
CA TRP A 216 11.90 8.59 -6.56
C TRP A 216 12.12 8.70 -8.06
N ASN A 217 12.75 7.70 -8.67
CA ASN A 217 12.95 7.61 -10.12
C ASN A 217 11.82 6.84 -10.84
N ALA A 218 10.68 6.61 -10.19
CA ALA A 218 9.56 5.84 -10.74
C ALA A 218 8.56 6.76 -11.46
N SER A 219 8.50 6.74 -12.79
CA SER A 219 7.58 7.59 -13.57
C SER A 219 6.09 7.37 -13.24
N THR A 220 5.74 6.21 -12.69
CA THR A 220 4.39 5.85 -12.25
C THR A 220 3.84 6.76 -11.14
N VAL A 221 4.70 7.42 -10.37
CA VAL A 221 4.30 8.33 -9.27
C VAL A 221 4.25 9.80 -9.66
N ALA A 222 4.77 10.14 -10.85
CA ALA A 222 4.87 11.53 -11.28
C ALA A 222 3.47 12.14 -11.40
N GLY A 223 3.17 13.22 -10.69
CA GLY A 223 1.87 13.87 -10.58
C GLY A 223 0.91 13.25 -9.56
N MET A 224 1.32 12.22 -8.82
CA MET A 224 0.46 11.48 -7.88
C MET A 224 0.82 11.73 -6.43
N SER A 225 2.09 11.98 -6.11
CA SER A 225 2.57 11.98 -4.73
C SER A 225 3.37 13.24 -4.44
N PHE A 226 3.07 13.88 -3.32
CA PHE A 226 3.65 15.16 -2.91
C PHE A 226 4.14 15.06 -1.47
N ARG A 227 5.24 15.75 -1.18
CA ARG A 227 5.82 15.80 0.17
C ARG A 227 5.48 17.13 0.82
N CYS A 228 5.15 17.10 2.11
CA CYS A 228 4.98 18.29 2.91
C CYS A 228 5.55 18.13 4.34
N THR A 229 5.69 19.24 5.07
CA THR A 229 6.00 19.20 6.51
C THR A 229 4.79 18.70 7.29
N LEU A 230 4.99 18.25 8.53
CA LEU A 230 3.87 17.92 9.43
C LEU A 230 2.94 19.12 9.63
N GLN A 231 3.52 20.32 9.80
CA GLN A 231 2.76 21.56 9.93
C GLN A 231 1.86 21.81 8.72
N GLN A 232 2.41 21.74 7.51
CA GLN A 232 1.64 21.92 6.27
C GLN A 232 0.53 20.88 6.13
N LEU A 233 0.79 19.64 6.54
CA LEU A 233 -0.23 18.59 6.55
C LEU A 233 -1.37 18.94 7.51
N ALA A 234 -1.06 19.29 8.76
CA ALA A 234 -2.06 19.62 9.78
C ALA A 234 -2.88 20.85 9.43
N GLU A 235 -2.25 21.88 8.85
CA GLU A 235 -2.93 23.09 8.41
C GLU A 235 -3.88 22.81 7.23
N ALA A 236 -3.53 21.87 6.35
CA ALA A 236 -4.31 21.56 5.15
C ALA A 236 -5.37 20.48 5.37
N ILE A 237 -5.13 19.52 6.27
CA ILE A 237 -5.93 18.30 6.43
C ILE A 237 -6.39 18.18 7.90
N PRO A 238 -7.66 18.49 8.21
CA PRO A 238 -8.21 18.39 9.55
C PRO A 238 -8.12 16.99 10.16
N GLU A 239 -8.30 15.95 9.34
CA GLU A 239 -8.17 14.55 9.78
C GLU A 239 -6.74 14.25 10.25
N ALA A 240 -5.74 14.83 9.59
CA ALA A 240 -4.34 14.70 9.99
C ALA A 240 -4.03 15.52 11.23
N ALA A 241 -4.55 16.75 11.35
CA ALA A 241 -4.41 17.57 12.55
C ALA A 241 -4.95 16.87 13.80
N LEU A 242 -6.08 16.15 13.68
CA LEU A 242 -6.62 15.32 14.75
C LEU A 242 -5.72 14.11 15.07
N ALA A 243 -5.12 13.49 14.05
CA ALA A 243 -4.27 12.32 14.24
C ALA A 243 -2.95 12.65 14.92
N ILE A 244 -2.34 13.78 14.57
CA ILE A 244 -1.02 14.21 15.07
C ILE A 244 -1.10 15.18 16.25
N ASP A 245 -2.28 15.30 16.89
CA ASP A 245 -2.45 16.15 18.08
C ASP A 245 -1.47 15.74 19.19
N GLY A 246 -0.73 16.73 19.71
CA GLY A 246 0.36 16.52 20.67
C GLY A 246 1.74 16.20 20.06
N VAL A 247 1.86 16.08 18.73
CA VAL A 247 3.15 16.09 18.03
C VAL A 247 3.55 17.54 17.77
N ASP A 248 4.78 17.91 18.14
CA ASP A 248 5.32 19.24 17.83
C ASP A 248 5.66 19.31 16.34
N ALA A 249 4.70 19.81 15.55
CA ALA A 249 4.77 19.88 14.08
C ALA A 249 5.80 20.88 13.56
N ASP A 250 6.37 21.73 14.43
CA ASP A 250 7.41 22.70 14.10
C ASP A 250 8.83 22.11 14.22
N VAL A 251 8.95 20.87 14.72
CA VAL A 251 10.25 20.21 14.83
C VAL A 251 10.64 19.68 13.45
N GLY A 252 11.77 20.19 12.95
CA GLY A 252 12.17 20.15 11.54
C GLY A 252 12.12 18.80 10.81
N LEU A 253 12.35 18.84 9.50
CA LEU A 253 12.17 17.68 8.63
C LEU A 253 13.10 16.50 8.94
N LEU A 254 12.58 15.27 8.82
CA LEU A 254 13.41 14.06 8.76
C LEU A 254 14.36 14.15 7.57
N LYS A 255 15.66 13.93 7.84
CA LYS A 255 16.71 13.97 6.82
C LYS A 255 17.20 12.55 6.59
N ARG A 256 17.19 12.10 5.34
CA ARG A 256 17.89 10.86 4.97
C ARG A 256 19.40 11.06 5.20
N PRO A 257 20.08 10.21 5.99
CA PRO A 257 21.53 10.24 6.05
C PRO A 257 22.11 10.07 4.64
N SER A 258 23.17 10.81 4.32
CA SER A 258 23.93 10.57 3.08
C SER A 258 24.44 9.12 3.07
N PRO A 259 24.37 8.41 1.93
CA PRO A 259 24.90 7.05 1.83
C PRO A 259 26.34 7.02 2.34
N THR A 260 26.64 6.16 3.32
CA THR A 260 28.02 5.95 3.75
C THR A 260 28.79 5.43 2.54
N PRO A 261 29.87 6.09 2.09
CA PRO A 261 30.66 5.57 0.98
C PRO A 261 31.14 4.16 1.33
N PRO A 262 31.13 3.23 0.37
CA PRO A 262 31.59 1.86 0.62
C PRO A 262 33.00 1.90 1.22
N PRO A 263 33.32 0.99 2.17
CA PRO A 263 34.63 0.93 2.76
C PRO A 263 35.67 0.81 1.64
N LYS A 264 36.64 1.74 1.61
CA LYS A 264 37.76 1.65 0.67
C LYS A 264 38.41 0.30 0.89
N SER A 265 38.41 -0.54 -0.15
CA SER A 265 39.18 -1.77 -0.18
C SER A 265 40.61 -1.44 0.24
N SER A 266 41.08 -2.07 1.33
CA SER A 266 42.46 -1.97 1.74
C SER A 266 43.35 -2.42 0.58
N GLU A 267 44.28 -1.55 0.18
CA GLU A 267 45.32 -1.86 -0.79
C GLU A 267 46.00 -3.18 -0.40
N SER A 268 45.95 -4.16 -1.29
CA SER A 268 46.75 -5.38 -1.19
C SER A 268 48.21 -4.99 -1.41
N VAL A 269 49.01 -5.20 -0.36
CA VAL A 269 50.47 -5.11 -0.42
C VAL A 269 50.97 -6.15 -1.41
N THR A 270 51.57 -5.69 -2.50
CA THR A 270 52.37 -6.52 -3.41
C THR A 270 53.64 -6.96 -2.69
N MET A 271 53.87 -8.26 -2.57
CA MET A 271 55.20 -8.85 -2.39
C MET A 271 55.41 -9.81 -3.55
N ALA A 272 56.51 -9.60 -4.26
CA ALA A 272 57.02 -10.43 -5.33
C ALA A 272 57.93 -11.55 -4.77
N ASP A 273 58.27 -12.49 -5.66
CA ASP A 273 59.33 -13.51 -5.59
C ASP A 273 58.89 -14.82 -4.88
N ASP A 274 59.09 -16.04 -5.38
CA ASP A 274 59.84 -16.61 -6.51
C ASP A 274 59.25 -18.00 -6.86
N ASP A 275 59.61 -18.49 -8.05
CA ASP A 275 59.34 -19.79 -8.68
C ASP A 275 59.65 -21.04 -7.81
N ASP A 276 58.87 -22.11 -7.99
CA ASP A 276 59.39 -23.48 -8.20
C ASP A 276 58.26 -24.45 -8.64
N ASP A 277 58.61 -25.27 -9.64
CA ASP A 277 57.80 -26.21 -10.42
C ASP A 277 57.42 -27.54 -9.72
N ASP A 278 56.52 -28.26 -10.40
CA ASP A 278 56.23 -29.71 -10.38
C ASP A 278 55.39 -30.30 -9.22
N ASP A 279 54.18 -30.82 -9.52
CA ASP A 279 53.97 -32.25 -9.85
C ASP A 279 52.46 -32.61 -9.95
N ASP A 280 52.21 -33.67 -10.70
CA ASP A 280 50.99 -34.18 -11.31
C ASP A 280 49.80 -34.54 -10.39
N GLY A 281 48.59 -34.54 -10.96
CA GLY A 281 47.50 -35.36 -10.45
C GLY A 281 46.09 -34.94 -10.86
N GLU A 282 45.62 -35.53 -11.96
CA GLU A 282 44.25 -36.05 -12.23
C GLU A 282 43.04 -35.19 -11.81
N ASP A 283 42.20 -34.79 -12.79
CA ASP A 283 40.76 -35.05 -12.72
C ASP A 283 40.09 -34.83 -14.09
N GLU A 284 39.06 -35.63 -14.31
CA GLU A 284 38.51 -36.12 -15.56
C GLU A 284 37.67 -35.07 -16.32
N GLU A 285 37.78 -35.08 -17.64
CA GLU A 285 36.74 -34.55 -18.53
C GLU A 285 35.71 -35.67 -18.76
N GLU A 286 34.42 -35.34 -18.70
CA GLU A 286 33.48 -35.64 -19.78
C GLU A 286 32.15 -34.89 -19.56
N ASP A 287 31.71 -34.27 -20.65
CA ASP A 287 30.46 -33.55 -20.87
C ASP A 287 29.25 -34.48 -20.76
N ASP A 288 28.09 -33.95 -20.36
CA ASP A 288 26.80 -34.48 -20.82
C ASP A 288 25.77 -33.34 -20.93
N ASP A 289 25.38 -33.10 -22.18
CA ASP A 289 24.16 -32.40 -22.61
C ASP A 289 22.92 -33.20 -22.17
N ASP A 290 21.86 -32.54 -21.70
CA ASP A 290 20.51 -33.13 -21.73
C ASP A 290 19.45 -32.05 -21.99
N ASP A 291 18.92 -32.11 -23.21
CA ASP A 291 17.73 -31.41 -23.68
C ASP A 291 16.48 -32.17 -23.19
N GLY A 292 15.70 -31.54 -22.32
CA GLY A 292 14.38 -32.04 -21.88
C GLY A 292 13.27 -31.07 -22.25
N GLU A 293 12.59 -31.36 -23.36
CA GLU A 293 11.28 -30.82 -23.73
C GLU A 293 10.22 -31.38 -22.76
N ASP A 294 9.40 -30.54 -22.14
CA ASP A 294 8.13 -30.95 -21.55
C ASP A 294 7.00 -30.10 -22.14
N GLU A 295 6.28 -30.73 -23.06
CA GLU A 295 4.93 -30.40 -23.49
C GLU A 295 3.97 -30.84 -22.38
N ASP A 296 3.09 -29.95 -21.90
CA ASP A 296 1.93 -30.36 -21.10
C ASP A 296 0.65 -29.84 -21.75
N GLU A 297 -0.27 -30.78 -21.83
CA GLU A 297 -1.37 -30.92 -22.78
C GLU A 297 -2.60 -30.07 -22.41
N ASP A 298 -3.28 -29.59 -23.45
CA ASP A 298 -4.65 -29.07 -23.40
C ASP A 298 -5.63 -30.22 -23.09
N ASP A 299 -6.40 -30.12 -22.00
CA ASP A 299 -7.52 -31.01 -21.70
C ASP A 299 -8.84 -30.24 -21.85
N ASP A 300 -9.43 -30.37 -23.05
CA ASP A 300 -10.77 -29.94 -23.41
C ASP A 300 -11.81 -30.96 -22.91
N GLY A 301 -12.46 -30.65 -21.79
CA GLY A 301 -13.65 -31.37 -21.32
C GLY A 301 -14.93 -30.69 -21.78
N GLU A 302 -15.47 -31.13 -22.91
CA GLU A 302 -16.86 -30.93 -23.32
C GLU A 302 -17.78 -31.74 -22.39
N ASP A 303 -18.80 -31.13 -21.78
CA ASP A 303 -19.97 -31.85 -21.27
C ASP A 303 -21.23 -31.20 -21.85
N GLU A 304 -21.97 -32.07 -22.54
CA GLU A 304 -23.13 -31.80 -23.37
C GLU A 304 -24.40 -31.49 -22.56
N ASP A 305 -25.26 -30.71 -23.19
CA ASP A 305 -26.62 -30.39 -22.79
C ASP A 305 -27.52 -31.64 -22.69
N GLU A 306 -28.31 -31.78 -21.63
CA GLU A 306 -29.61 -32.47 -21.69
C GLU A 306 -30.70 -31.60 -21.05
N ASP A 307 -31.59 -31.13 -21.93
CA ASP A 307 -32.91 -30.58 -21.66
C ASP A 307 -33.79 -31.59 -20.91
N ASP A 308 -34.62 -31.11 -19.98
CA ASP A 308 -35.99 -31.61 -19.85
C ASP A 308 -36.86 -30.55 -19.13
N GLU A 309 -37.76 -29.95 -19.91
CA GLU A 309 -38.85 -29.07 -19.46
C GLU A 309 -40.09 -29.87 -18.98
N GLU A 310 -40.89 -29.17 -18.17
CA GLU A 310 -42.33 -29.37 -17.87
C GLU A 310 -42.71 -30.47 -16.84
N ALA A 311 -43.68 -30.31 -15.94
CA ALA A 311 -44.83 -29.41 -15.92
C ALA A 311 -45.37 -29.20 -14.47
N GLU A 312 -46.11 -28.11 -14.31
CA GLU A 312 -47.01 -27.78 -13.18
C GLU A 312 -47.97 -28.92 -12.77
N LYS A 313 -48.32 -28.97 -11.47
CA LYS A 313 -49.73 -28.82 -11.05
C LYS A 313 -49.94 -28.69 -9.54
N ASP A 314 -50.89 -27.80 -9.25
CA ASP A 314 -51.56 -27.53 -7.98
C ASP A 314 -51.95 -28.76 -7.14
N GLY A 315 -51.93 -28.57 -5.82
CA GLY A 315 -52.52 -29.45 -4.81
C GLY A 315 -52.16 -29.07 -3.38
#